data_AF-A0A834YF44-F1
#
_entry.id   AF-A0A834YF44-F1
#
_cell.length_a   1.000
_cell.length_b   1.000
_cell.length_c   1.000
_cell.angle_alpha   90.00
_cell.angle_beta   90.00
_cell.angle_gamma   90.00
#
_symmetry.space_group_name_H-M   'P 1'
#
loop_
_entity.id
_entity.type
_entity.pdbx_description
1 polymer ?
#
loop_
_entity_poly.entity_id
_entity_poly.type
_entity_poly.pdbx_seq_one_letter_code
_entity_poly.pdbx_strand_id
1 'polypeptide(L)'
;MASMASEDLAFFYFVLLWPAGICKQTQGLKCCKPLTGEPAEKDFYLKGLYPSDISGNYLTGCNECSFNINEISGLEEDLQKYASNITCPSTNSTDSWKTLWETYGVCSGLGQHYYFKKSLELLKQIDMLSILSKHDITPTTQHEHDYSVAEISKAIKTETTYTASIKCSSNQYADYELLEIHLCFDKDATTIIECPVLPIFTCPAYVEFAAYSFKDTASKDANPIRMTNKEDSDDVEAMKDCNGRDDLITYSGIRIGGVLGVFGGVENEAIRWLFGAKNGVVQGLFKAENGVAQGLLQSLWT
;
A
#
# COMPACT_ATOMS: atom_id res chain seq x y z
N MET A 1 1.13 -21.06 18.11
CA MET A 1 0.44 -19.88 18.68
C MET A 1 0.73 -18.70 17.76
N ALA A 2 -0.29 -17.88 17.49
CA ALA A 2 -0.44 -17.01 16.31
C ALA A 2 0.50 -15.79 16.27
N SER A 3 0.75 -15.28 15.06
CA SER A 3 1.18 -13.89 14.81
C SER A 3 0.15 -12.98 15.42
N MET A 4 0.49 -12.43 16.58
CA MET A 4 -0.32 -11.40 17.16
C MET A 4 0.14 -10.10 16.51
N ALA A 5 -0.67 -9.64 15.56
CA ALA A 5 -1.00 -8.22 15.53
C ALA A 5 -1.19 -7.73 16.97
N SER A 6 -0.90 -6.45 17.24
CA SER A 6 -1.28 -5.87 18.53
C SER A 6 -2.70 -6.34 18.90
N GLU A 7 -2.94 -6.78 20.13
CA GLU A 7 -4.30 -7.16 20.56
C GLU A 7 -5.31 -6.04 20.30
N ASP A 8 -4.80 -4.81 20.19
CA ASP A 8 -5.54 -3.59 19.94
C ASP A 8 -5.75 -3.27 18.45
N LEU A 9 -5.19 -4.04 17.49
CA LEU A 9 -5.38 -3.79 16.06
C LEU A 9 -6.85 -3.97 15.67
N ALA A 10 -7.50 -2.86 15.35
CA ALA A 10 -8.88 -2.83 14.91
C ALA A 10 -9.01 -2.62 13.40
N PHE A 11 -8.21 -1.72 12.82
CA PHE A 11 -8.24 -1.38 11.40
C PHE A 11 -6.94 -0.72 10.95
N PHE A 12 -6.82 -0.38 9.66
CA PHE A 12 -5.72 0.41 9.10
C PHE A 12 -6.21 1.72 8.52
N TYR A 13 -5.52 2.83 8.81
CA TYR A 13 -5.59 3.99 7.94
C TYR A 13 -4.66 3.79 6.75
N PHE A 14 -5.22 3.85 5.55
CA PHE A 14 -4.48 3.88 4.31
C PHE A 14 -4.38 5.33 3.84
N VAL A 15 -3.15 5.83 3.79
CA VAL A 15 -2.89 7.25 3.53
C VAL A 15 -2.17 7.43 2.22
N LEU A 16 -2.80 8.19 1.35
CA LEU A 16 -2.28 8.62 0.08
C LEU A 16 -1.76 10.05 0.19
N LEU A 17 -0.66 10.34 -0.48
CA LEU A 17 -0.01 11.64 -0.49
C LEU A 17 0.01 12.20 -1.90
N TRP A 18 -0.42 13.46 -2.07
CA TRP A 18 -0.19 14.19 -3.31
C TRP A 18 1.15 14.94 -3.25
N PRO A 19 2.10 14.69 -4.17
CA PRO A 19 3.43 15.31 -4.14
C PRO A 19 3.42 16.84 -4.07
N ALA A 20 2.54 17.51 -4.82
CA ALA A 20 2.47 18.99 -4.83
C ALA A 20 2.18 19.57 -3.44
N GLY A 21 1.38 18.86 -2.62
CA GLY A 21 1.03 19.25 -1.26
C GLY A 21 2.24 19.43 -0.34
N ILE A 22 3.28 18.61 -0.49
CA ILE A 22 4.54 18.81 0.26
C ILE A 22 5.39 19.88 -0.40
N CYS A 23 5.52 19.84 -1.72
CA CYS A 23 6.49 20.66 -2.46
C CYS A 23 6.16 22.14 -2.52
N LYS A 24 4.89 22.50 -2.33
CA LYS A 24 4.43 23.89 -2.26
C LYS A 24 4.29 24.42 -0.84
N GLN A 25 4.54 23.60 0.18
CA GLN A 25 4.37 23.99 1.58
C GLN A 25 5.38 25.07 2.00
N THR A 26 4.96 25.96 2.91
CA THR A 26 5.72 27.12 3.35
C THR A 26 7.11 26.85 3.93
N GLN A 27 7.31 25.68 4.52
CA GLN A 27 8.34 25.48 5.55
C GLN A 27 9.75 25.23 4.98
N GLY A 28 10.12 25.87 3.88
CA GLY A 28 11.44 25.72 3.27
C GLY A 28 11.72 24.30 2.73
N LEU A 29 10.73 23.40 2.80
CA LEU A 29 10.78 22.09 2.19
C LEU A 29 10.75 22.26 0.68
N LYS A 30 11.93 22.18 0.08
CA LYS A 30 12.07 22.01 -1.36
C LYS A 30 11.87 20.54 -1.68
N CYS A 31 11.29 20.27 -2.83
CA CYS A 31 11.30 18.92 -3.37
C CYS A 31 12.45 18.71 -4.35
N CYS A 32 13.05 17.54 -4.26
CA CYS A 32 14.19 17.08 -5.03
C CYS A 32 13.83 15.74 -5.66
N LYS A 33 14.34 15.47 -6.88
CA LYS A 33 14.33 14.10 -7.41
C LYS A 33 15.09 13.20 -6.41
N PRO A 34 14.58 12.00 -6.07
CA PRO A 34 15.31 11.01 -5.27
C PRO A 34 16.65 10.66 -5.93
N LEU A 35 17.61 10.17 -5.13
CA LEU A 35 18.92 9.76 -5.66
C LEU A 35 18.82 8.49 -6.53
N THR A 36 17.84 7.64 -6.26
CA THR A 36 17.61 6.36 -6.93
C THR A 36 16.14 6.21 -7.31
N GLY A 37 15.90 5.59 -8.47
CA GLY A 37 14.57 5.35 -9.01
C GLY A 37 13.96 6.57 -9.71
N GLU A 38 12.84 6.32 -10.40
CA GLU A 38 12.05 7.35 -11.06
C GLU A 38 10.68 7.44 -10.35
N PRO A 39 10.50 8.44 -9.48
CA PRO A 39 9.24 8.60 -8.76
C PRO A 39 8.11 8.96 -9.74
N ALA A 40 6.88 8.52 -9.45
CA ALA A 40 5.73 8.82 -10.29
C ALA A 40 5.49 10.34 -10.32
N GLU A 41 5.53 10.96 -11.50
CA GLU A 41 5.37 12.42 -11.57
C GLU A 41 3.90 12.85 -11.51
N LYS A 42 2.96 11.95 -11.82
CA LYS A 42 1.54 12.27 -12.03
C LYS A 42 0.61 11.32 -11.30
N ASP A 43 0.95 10.95 -10.06
CA ASP A 43 0.11 10.04 -9.28
C ASP A 43 0.25 10.28 -7.78
N PHE A 44 -0.69 9.75 -7.01
CA PHE A 44 -0.61 9.71 -5.56
C PHE A 44 0.46 8.73 -5.10
N TYR A 45 1.12 9.08 -4.00
CA TYR A 45 2.14 8.27 -3.37
C TYR A 45 1.53 7.53 -2.19
N LEU A 46 2.02 6.32 -1.94
CA LEU A 46 1.82 5.63 -0.69
C LEU A 46 2.55 6.40 0.41
N LYS A 47 1.77 7.05 1.30
CA LYS A 47 2.32 7.66 2.51
C LYS A 47 2.53 6.63 3.60
N GLY A 48 1.58 5.70 3.73
CA GLY A 48 1.68 4.57 4.65
C GLY A 48 0.37 3.83 4.86
N LEU A 49 0.49 2.64 5.42
CA LEU A 49 -0.60 1.83 5.94
C LEU A 49 -0.43 1.75 7.47
N TYR A 50 -1.25 2.47 8.22
CA TYR A 50 -1.08 2.69 9.65
C TYR A 50 -2.03 1.81 10.47
N PRO A 51 -1.54 0.75 11.14
CA PRO A 51 -2.37 -0.05 12.02
C PRO A 51 -2.88 0.81 13.18
N SER A 52 -4.16 0.69 13.52
CA SER A 52 -4.84 1.59 14.44
C SER A 52 -5.79 0.85 15.39
N ASP A 53 -5.94 1.42 16.59
CA ASP A 53 -6.95 0.97 17.55
C ASP A 53 -8.36 1.45 17.17
N ILE A 54 -9.39 0.93 17.82
CA ILE A 54 -10.79 1.31 17.53
C ILE A 54 -11.10 2.78 17.84
N SER A 55 -10.25 3.44 18.64
CA SER A 55 -10.37 4.86 18.98
C SER A 55 -9.68 5.76 17.93
N GLY A 56 -9.04 5.16 16.92
CA GLY A 56 -8.37 5.87 15.84
C GLY A 56 -6.93 6.29 16.16
N ASN A 57 -6.32 5.78 17.23
CA ASN A 57 -4.91 6.02 17.51
C ASN A 57 -4.04 5.07 16.70
N TYR A 58 -2.96 5.58 16.11
CA TYR A 58 -1.97 4.73 15.45
C TYR A 58 -1.26 3.86 16.49
N LEU A 59 -1.14 2.58 16.17
CA LEU A 59 -0.34 1.65 16.93
C LEU A 59 1.12 1.84 16.56
N THR A 60 1.96 2.08 17.57
CA THR A 60 3.41 2.28 17.44
C THR A 60 4.12 1.60 18.60
N GLY A 61 5.43 1.38 18.47
CA GLY A 61 6.24 0.79 19.55
C GLY A 61 5.89 -0.66 19.88
N CYS A 62 5.38 -1.43 18.90
CA CYS A 62 5.26 -2.88 19.01
C CYS A 62 6.64 -3.56 18.90
N ASN A 63 6.67 -4.90 18.90
CA ASN A 63 7.89 -5.72 18.86
C ASN A 63 9.05 -5.10 18.06
N GLU A 64 10.27 -5.17 18.60
CA GLU A 64 11.47 -4.68 17.93
C GLU A 64 11.88 -5.60 16.78
N CYS A 65 11.35 -5.31 15.58
CA CYS A 65 11.77 -5.93 14.33
C CYS A 65 12.45 -4.88 13.47
N SER A 66 13.77 -5.01 13.32
CA SER A 66 14.54 -4.09 12.48
C SER A 66 14.18 -4.24 11.01
N PHE A 67 14.18 -3.13 10.28
CA PHE A 67 14.01 -3.14 8.84
C PHE A 67 15.15 -3.88 8.14
N ASN A 68 14.81 -4.77 7.21
CA ASN A 68 15.74 -5.52 6.39
C ASN A 68 15.48 -5.27 4.90
N ILE A 69 16.37 -4.55 4.20
CA ILE A 69 16.19 -4.23 2.78
C ILE A 69 15.98 -5.49 1.90
N ASN A 70 16.59 -6.63 2.25
CA ASN A 70 16.47 -7.84 1.44
C ASN A 70 15.06 -8.45 1.49
N GLU A 71 14.28 -8.16 2.54
CA GLU A 71 12.90 -8.66 2.66
C GLU A 71 11.92 -7.90 1.77
N ILE A 72 12.29 -6.75 1.19
CA ILE A 72 11.47 -6.08 0.17
C ILE A 72 11.94 -6.38 -1.25
N SER A 73 12.75 -7.44 -1.43
CA SER A 73 13.21 -7.83 -2.76
C SER A 73 12.04 -8.11 -3.71
N GLY A 74 12.12 -7.53 -4.91
CA GLY A 74 11.07 -7.56 -5.93
C GLY A 74 10.02 -6.44 -5.78
N LEU A 75 10.10 -5.60 -4.75
CA LEU A 75 9.19 -4.46 -4.52
C LEU A 75 9.90 -3.11 -4.67
N GLU A 76 11.22 -3.08 -4.84
CA GLU A 76 12.02 -1.86 -4.76
C GLU A 76 11.67 -0.85 -5.84
N GLU A 77 11.42 -1.29 -7.07
CA GLU A 77 11.05 -0.40 -8.18
C GLU A 77 9.71 0.29 -7.91
N ASP A 78 8.70 -0.47 -7.48
CA ASP A 78 7.39 0.07 -7.14
C ASP A 78 7.45 0.99 -5.91
N LEU A 79 8.23 0.64 -4.88
CA LEU A 79 8.44 1.50 -3.72
C LEU A 79 9.20 2.79 -4.07
N GLN A 80 10.18 2.72 -4.98
CA GLN A 80 10.85 3.91 -5.51
C GLN A 80 9.89 4.78 -6.32
N LYS A 81 8.96 4.17 -7.04
CA LYS A 81 8.00 4.91 -7.85
C LYS A 81 6.92 5.59 -7.01
N TYR A 82 6.35 4.86 -6.05
CA TYR A 82 5.14 5.27 -5.35
C TYR A 82 5.32 5.58 -3.87
N ALA A 83 6.45 5.27 -3.25
CA ALA A 83 6.72 5.52 -1.83
C ALA A 83 8.06 6.24 -1.63
N SER A 84 8.45 7.10 -2.57
CA SER A 84 9.75 7.77 -2.55
C SER A 84 9.81 8.98 -1.63
N ASN A 85 10.99 9.23 -1.06
CA ASN A 85 11.29 10.49 -0.40
C ASN A 85 11.64 11.56 -1.43
N ILE A 86 10.74 12.51 -1.62
CA ILE A 86 10.87 13.61 -2.59
C ILE A 86 11.34 14.92 -1.96
N THR A 87 11.73 14.92 -0.69
CA THR A 87 12.17 16.12 0.03
C THR A 87 13.66 16.39 -0.19
N CYS A 88 14.08 17.64 -0.06
CA CYS A 88 15.49 18.03 -0.14
C CYS A 88 16.18 18.00 1.26
N PRO A 89 17.49 17.67 1.34
CA PRO A 89 18.35 17.26 0.22
C PRO A 89 17.93 15.90 -0.34
N SER A 90 18.25 15.67 -1.62
CA SER A 90 17.97 14.38 -2.27
C SER A 90 18.64 13.25 -1.49
N THR A 91 17.85 12.23 -1.14
CA THR A 91 18.28 11.05 -0.39
C THR A 91 17.73 9.78 -1.04
N ASN A 92 18.22 8.61 -0.61
CA ASN A 92 17.58 7.34 -0.93
C ASN A 92 16.33 7.18 -0.04
N SER A 93 15.26 6.61 -0.58
CA SER A 93 13.99 6.38 0.09
C SER A 93 14.03 5.28 1.16
N THR A 94 15.12 4.50 1.24
CA THR A 94 15.27 3.39 2.20
C THR A 94 15.05 3.81 3.66
N ASP A 95 15.56 4.97 4.08
CA ASP A 95 15.36 5.43 5.46
C ASP A 95 13.89 5.76 5.77
N SER A 96 13.14 6.21 4.75
CA SER A 96 11.70 6.46 4.88
C SER A 96 10.93 5.14 5.00
N TRP A 97 11.28 4.12 4.20
CA TRP A 97 10.67 2.79 4.31
C TRP A 97 11.00 2.13 5.64
N LYS A 98 12.25 2.24 6.09
CA LYS A 98 12.69 1.80 7.41
C LYS A 98 11.85 2.45 8.51
N THR A 99 11.70 3.77 8.48
CA THR A 99 10.90 4.51 9.47
C THR A 99 9.44 4.05 9.45
N LEU A 100 8.85 3.87 8.27
CA LEU A 100 7.47 3.41 8.11
C LEU A 100 7.27 2.00 8.71
N TRP A 101 8.19 1.08 8.41
CA TRP A 101 8.16 -0.27 8.94
C TRP A 101 8.37 -0.31 10.45
N GLU A 102 9.49 0.21 10.95
CA GLU A 102 9.88 0.11 12.35
C GLU A 102 8.92 0.88 13.28
N THR A 103 8.28 1.94 12.80
CA THR A 103 7.33 2.72 13.61
C THR A 103 5.92 2.10 13.59
N TYR A 104 5.45 1.67 12.42
CA TYR A 104 4.04 1.28 12.21
C TYR A 104 3.89 -0.14 11.69
N GLY A 105 4.67 -0.53 10.68
CA GLY A 105 4.58 -1.85 10.06
C GLY A 105 4.73 -3.01 11.06
N VAL A 106 5.61 -2.88 12.04
CA VAL A 106 5.79 -3.87 13.12
C VAL A 106 4.53 -4.12 13.96
N CYS A 107 3.58 -3.18 13.99
CA CYS A 107 2.31 -3.31 14.69
C CYS A 107 1.19 -3.93 13.83
N SER A 108 1.43 -4.15 12.53
CA SER A 108 0.40 -4.63 11.58
C SER A 108 0.03 -6.10 11.75
N GLY A 109 0.87 -6.89 12.42
CA GLY A 109 0.76 -8.35 12.44
C GLY A 109 1.19 -9.05 11.14
N LEU A 110 1.61 -8.28 10.12
CA LEU A 110 2.13 -8.76 8.84
C LEU A 110 3.66 -8.85 8.90
N GLY A 111 4.26 -9.75 8.11
CA GLY A 111 5.70 -9.72 7.83
C GLY A 111 6.10 -8.52 6.96
N GLN A 112 7.37 -8.12 6.99
CA GLN A 112 7.86 -6.90 6.32
C GLN A 112 7.52 -6.91 4.82
N HIS A 113 7.86 -7.98 4.11
CA HIS A 113 7.57 -8.12 2.70
C HIS A 113 6.08 -7.91 2.40
N TYR A 114 5.22 -8.61 3.15
CA TYR A 114 3.78 -8.59 2.93
C TYR A 114 3.16 -7.25 3.26
N TYR A 115 3.65 -6.56 4.30
CA TYR A 115 3.22 -5.20 4.63
C TYR A 115 3.42 -4.23 3.45
N PHE A 116 4.62 -4.20 2.86
CA PHE A 116 4.89 -3.33 1.70
C PHE A 116 4.14 -3.78 0.46
N LYS A 117 4.11 -5.08 0.18
CA LYS A 117 3.36 -5.65 -0.95
C LYS A 117 1.87 -5.27 -0.86
N LYS A 118 1.24 -5.46 0.30
CA LYS A 118 -0.17 -5.10 0.51
C LYS A 118 -0.40 -3.62 0.34
N SER A 119 0.47 -2.78 0.89
CA SER A 119 0.35 -1.34 0.75
C SER A 119 0.37 -0.89 -0.73
N LEU A 120 1.22 -1.51 -1.56
CA LEU A 120 1.26 -1.27 -3.01
C LEU A 120 0.04 -1.84 -3.75
N GLU A 121 -0.44 -3.04 -3.37
CA GLU A 121 -1.67 -3.62 -3.91
C GLU A 121 -2.88 -2.71 -3.65
N LEU A 122 -2.99 -2.17 -2.43
CA LEU A 122 -4.04 -1.24 -2.04
C LEU A 122 -3.96 0.09 -2.80
N LEU A 123 -2.75 0.61 -3.03
CA LEU A 123 -2.53 1.80 -3.87
C LEU A 123 -3.07 1.58 -5.29
N LYS A 124 -2.81 0.41 -5.87
CA LYS A 124 -3.32 0.05 -7.20
C LYS A 124 -4.83 -0.20 -7.21
N GLN A 125 -5.36 -0.79 -6.14
CA GLN A 125 -6.79 -1.03 -5.98
C GLN A 125 -7.57 0.28 -5.87
N ILE A 126 -7.03 1.25 -5.11
CA ILE A 126 -7.58 2.59 -4.96
C ILE A 126 -6.80 3.54 -5.85
N ASP A 127 -6.99 3.42 -7.16
CA ASP A 127 -6.50 4.38 -8.14
C ASP A 127 -7.22 5.72 -7.95
N MET A 128 -6.70 6.49 -7.00
CA MET A 128 -7.31 7.73 -6.51
C MET A 128 -7.34 8.80 -7.58
N LEU A 129 -6.31 8.87 -8.42
CA LEU A 129 -6.27 9.82 -9.52
C LEU A 129 -7.36 9.49 -10.55
N SER A 130 -7.54 8.22 -10.91
CA SER A 130 -8.63 7.81 -11.81
C SER A 130 -10.00 8.06 -11.19
N ILE A 131 -10.17 7.81 -9.89
CA ILE A 131 -11.41 8.09 -9.16
C ILE A 131 -11.78 9.58 -9.27
N LEU A 132 -10.84 10.47 -8.97
CA LEU A 132 -11.05 11.92 -9.05
C LEU A 132 -11.30 12.37 -10.50
N SER A 133 -10.55 11.82 -11.45
CA SER A 133 -10.65 12.18 -12.88
C SER A 133 -12.01 11.84 -13.49
N LYS A 134 -12.73 10.82 -13.00
CA LYS A 134 -14.11 10.51 -13.45
C LYS A 134 -15.12 11.61 -13.11
N HIS A 135 -14.79 12.47 -12.15
CA HIS A 135 -15.62 13.59 -11.71
C HIS A 135 -15.01 14.93 -12.15
N ASP A 136 -14.16 14.91 -13.19
CA ASP A 136 -13.46 16.07 -13.74
C ASP A 136 -12.51 16.77 -12.74
N ILE A 137 -12.14 16.10 -11.66
CA ILE A 137 -11.16 16.58 -10.67
C ILE A 137 -9.78 16.07 -11.07
N THR A 138 -9.03 16.93 -11.76
CA THR A 138 -7.71 16.59 -12.32
C THR A 138 -6.63 17.56 -11.87
N PRO A 139 -5.36 17.11 -11.75
CA PRO A 139 -4.25 18.00 -11.45
C PRO A 139 -4.08 19.07 -12.51
N THR A 140 -4.01 20.34 -12.10
CA THR A 140 -3.95 21.49 -13.01
C THR A 140 -2.69 22.32 -12.83
N THR A 141 -2.20 22.92 -13.91
CA THR A 141 -1.15 23.95 -13.85
C THR A 141 -1.73 25.37 -13.77
N GLN A 142 -3.06 25.50 -13.77
CA GLN A 142 -3.74 26.79 -13.71
C GLN A 142 -3.88 27.23 -12.25
N HIS A 143 -3.32 28.40 -11.93
CA HIS A 143 -3.25 28.94 -10.56
C HIS A 143 -4.59 29.39 -9.95
N GLU A 144 -5.71 29.24 -10.66
CA GLU A 144 -7.04 29.70 -10.21
C GLU A 144 -8.10 28.59 -10.31
N HIS A 145 -7.67 27.34 -10.47
CA HIS A 145 -8.57 26.20 -10.54
C HIS A 145 -8.52 25.42 -9.24
N ASP A 146 -9.40 25.83 -8.33
CA ASP A 146 -9.57 25.19 -7.04
C ASP A 146 -10.75 24.23 -7.05
N TYR A 147 -10.62 23.18 -6.24
CA TYR A 147 -11.71 22.26 -5.96
C TYR A 147 -12.19 22.46 -4.53
N SER A 148 -13.50 22.49 -4.34
CA SER A 148 -14.09 22.40 -3.03
C SER A 148 -13.76 21.07 -2.36
N VAL A 149 -13.41 21.09 -1.08
CA VAL A 149 -13.12 19.85 -0.32
C VAL A 149 -14.34 18.91 -0.32
N ALA A 150 -15.54 19.49 -0.33
CA ALA A 150 -16.80 18.75 -0.40
C ALA A 150 -16.96 17.98 -1.72
N GLU A 151 -16.54 18.53 -2.87
CA GLU A 151 -16.64 17.81 -4.15
C GLU A 151 -15.62 16.67 -4.24
N ILE A 152 -14.39 16.87 -3.73
CA ILE A 152 -13.38 15.82 -3.65
C ILE A 152 -13.91 14.67 -2.78
N SER A 153 -14.38 14.95 -1.56
CA SER A 153 -14.97 13.92 -0.69
C SER A 153 -16.15 13.22 -1.34
N LYS A 154 -17.00 13.95 -2.07
CA LYS A 154 -18.16 13.38 -2.76
C LYS A 154 -17.77 12.47 -3.92
N ALA A 155 -16.79 12.86 -4.73
CA ALA A 155 -16.27 12.04 -5.83
C ALA A 155 -15.73 10.71 -5.29
N ILE A 156 -14.91 10.77 -4.24
CA ILE A 156 -14.37 9.57 -3.58
C ILE A 156 -15.49 8.70 -3.01
N LYS A 157 -16.46 9.30 -2.29
CA LYS A 157 -17.61 8.57 -1.74
C LYS A 157 -18.46 7.91 -2.82
N THR A 158 -18.58 8.54 -3.98
CA THR A 158 -19.38 8.00 -5.10
C THR A 158 -18.73 6.76 -5.71
N GLU A 159 -17.42 6.78 -5.92
CA GLU A 159 -16.71 5.65 -6.55
C GLU A 159 -16.38 4.53 -5.56
N THR A 160 -16.06 4.87 -4.31
CA THR A 160 -15.64 3.88 -3.31
C THR A 160 -16.78 3.41 -2.42
N THR A 161 -17.89 4.15 -2.34
CA THR A 161 -18.95 4.03 -1.32
C THR A 161 -18.53 4.37 0.11
N TYR A 162 -17.27 4.76 0.35
CA TYR A 162 -16.70 5.08 1.67
C TYR A 162 -16.26 6.53 1.80
N THR A 163 -16.35 7.07 3.01
CA THR A 163 -16.00 8.48 3.26
C THR A 163 -14.49 8.59 3.45
N ALA A 164 -13.85 9.44 2.65
CA ALA A 164 -12.45 9.78 2.84
C ALA A 164 -12.28 11.06 3.66
N SER A 165 -11.24 11.10 4.49
CA SER A 165 -10.77 12.33 5.13
C SER A 165 -9.68 12.98 4.29
N ILE A 166 -9.74 14.30 4.18
CA ILE A 166 -8.86 15.09 3.33
C ILE A 166 -8.03 16.00 4.23
N LYS A 167 -6.71 15.95 4.05
CA LYS A 167 -5.77 16.85 4.70
C LYS A 167 -5.15 17.77 3.66
N CYS A 168 -4.94 19.01 4.04
CA CYS A 168 -4.41 20.05 3.18
C CYS A 168 -3.15 20.63 3.79
N SER A 169 -2.21 21.06 2.95
CA SER A 169 -1.08 21.88 3.36
C SER A 169 -1.39 23.35 3.10
N SER A 170 -0.67 24.24 3.76
CA SER A 170 -0.70 25.67 3.47
C SER A 170 0.69 26.20 3.16
N ASN A 171 0.76 27.26 2.36
CA ASN A 171 1.96 28.04 2.12
C ASN A 171 1.97 29.35 2.96
N GLN A 172 3.03 30.17 2.85
CA GLN A 172 3.16 31.45 3.59
C GLN A 172 2.15 32.51 3.16
N TYR A 173 1.53 32.30 2.01
CA TYR A 173 0.53 33.18 1.43
C TYR A 173 -0.89 32.71 1.76
N ALA A 174 -1.02 31.65 2.58
CA ALA A 174 -2.28 31.00 2.91
C ALA A 174 -3.02 30.42 1.68
N ASP A 175 -2.27 30.05 0.64
CA ASP A 175 -2.79 29.16 -0.39
C ASP A 175 -2.75 27.73 0.15
N TYR A 176 -3.79 26.96 -0.14
CA TYR A 176 -3.95 25.61 0.38
C TYR A 176 -3.94 24.60 -0.76
N GLU A 177 -3.20 23.51 -0.56
CA GLU A 177 -3.01 22.45 -1.55
C GLU A 177 -3.46 21.12 -0.94
N LEU A 178 -4.08 20.27 -1.76
CA LEU A 178 -4.38 18.89 -1.38
C LEU A 178 -3.08 18.17 -0.98
N LEU A 179 -3.04 17.64 0.24
CA LEU A 179 -1.85 17.00 0.79
C LEU A 179 -2.05 15.49 0.95
N GLU A 180 -3.01 15.06 1.76
CA GLU A 180 -3.26 13.63 2.00
C GLU A 180 -4.73 13.30 1.84
N ILE A 181 -5.00 12.06 1.40
CA ILE A 181 -6.32 11.44 1.44
C ILE A 181 -6.23 10.19 2.30
N HIS A 182 -7.14 10.07 3.26
CA HIS A 182 -7.19 9.01 4.26
C HIS A 182 -8.43 8.16 4.03
N LEU A 183 -8.22 6.85 3.86
CA LEU A 183 -9.25 5.81 3.80
C LEU A 183 -8.98 4.76 4.87
N CYS A 184 -9.95 3.89 5.13
CA CYS A 184 -9.78 2.82 6.11
C CYS A 184 -9.95 1.43 5.48
N PHE A 185 -9.12 0.51 5.92
CA PHE A 185 -9.19 -0.90 5.58
C PHE A 185 -9.35 -1.72 6.84
N ASP A 186 -10.08 -2.83 6.74
CA ASP A 186 -10.24 -3.78 7.83
C ASP A 186 -8.88 -4.38 8.21
N LYS A 187 -8.81 -5.04 9.36
CA LYS A 187 -7.61 -5.70 9.89
C LYS A 187 -7.03 -6.79 8.98
N ASP A 188 -7.76 -7.21 7.95
CA ASP A 188 -7.26 -8.10 6.89
C ASP A 188 -6.36 -7.40 5.86
N ALA A 189 -6.17 -6.08 5.99
CA ALA A 189 -5.40 -5.22 5.09
C ALA A 189 -5.81 -5.34 3.61
N THR A 190 -7.08 -5.65 3.32
CA THR A 190 -7.59 -5.89 1.97
C THR A 190 -8.98 -5.29 1.76
N THR A 191 -9.86 -5.40 2.75
CA THR A 191 -11.25 -4.96 2.64
C THR A 191 -11.38 -3.49 3.02
N ILE A 192 -11.78 -2.63 2.08
CA ILE A 192 -12.09 -1.23 2.38
C ILE A 192 -13.36 -1.15 3.25
N ILE A 193 -13.32 -0.30 4.28
CA ILE A 193 -14.40 -0.13 5.25
C ILE A 193 -14.68 1.35 5.50
N GLU A 194 -15.83 1.65 6.11
CA GLU A 194 -16.05 2.99 6.67
C GLU A 194 -15.13 3.15 7.89
N CYS A 195 -14.43 4.28 7.97
CA CYS A 195 -13.52 4.54 9.06
C CYS A 195 -14.26 4.52 10.41
N PRO A 196 -13.84 3.67 11.38
CA PRO A 196 -14.44 3.67 12.71
C PRO A 196 -14.35 5.03 13.40
N VAL A 197 -13.22 5.72 13.19
CA VAL A 197 -13.02 7.12 13.52
C VAL A 197 -12.51 7.81 12.27
N LEU A 198 -13.18 8.85 11.79
CA LEU A 198 -12.71 9.61 10.63
C LEU A 198 -11.75 10.71 11.13
N PRO A 199 -10.49 10.79 10.66
CA PRO A 199 -9.57 11.84 11.05
C PRO A 199 -10.14 13.21 10.71
N ILE A 200 -10.07 14.16 11.63
CA ILE A 200 -10.56 15.52 11.39
C ILE A 200 -9.37 16.42 11.11
N PHE A 201 -9.29 16.91 9.88
CA PHE A 201 -8.33 17.93 9.47
C PHE A 201 -9.05 19.22 9.11
N THR A 202 -8.43 20.35 9.43
CA THR A 202 -8.96 21.66 9.06
C THR A 202 -8.42 22.06 7.70
N CYS A 203 -9.26 21.96 6.67
CA CYS A 203 -9.03 22.54 5.36
C CYS A 203 -9.97 23.74 5.13
N PRO A 204 -9.57 24.72 4.31
CA PRO A 204 -10.52 25.71 3.78
C PRO A 204 -11.58 25.03 2.91
N ALA A 205 -12.61 25.79 2.51
CA ALA A 205 -13.67 25.27 1.64
C ALA A 205 -13.13 24.82 0.27
N TYR A 206 -12.08 25.46 -0.23
CA TYR A 206 -11.47 25.24 -1.55
C TYR A 206 -9.97 25.03 -1.42
N VAL A 207 -9.42 24.12 -2.23
CA VAL A 207 -8.00 23.79 -2.25
C VAL A 207 -7.51 23.60 -3.68
N GLU A 208 -6.24 23.92 -3.90
CA GLU A 208 -5.54 23.58 -5.13
C GLU A 208 -5.36 22.06 -5.22
N PHE A 209 -5.47 21.53 -6.44
CA PHE A 209 -4.98 20.22 -6.81
C PHE A 209 -4.04 20.39 -7.99
N ALA A 210 -2.80 20.75 -7.69
CA ALA A 210 -1.87 21.18 -8.71
C ALA A 210 -1.10 20.03 -9.31
N ALA A 211 -0.88 20.12 -10.62
CA ALA A 211 0.04 19.24 -11.31
C ALA A 211 1.45 19.39 -10.74
N TYR A 212 2.11 18.27 -10.50
CA TYR A 212 3.48 18.22 -10.04
C TYR A 212 4.40 17.68 -11.15
N SER A 213 5.60 18.22 -11.23
CA SER A 213 6.70 17.62 -11.99
C SER A 213 8.01 18.05 -11.37
N PHE A 214 9.00 17.18 -11.37
CA PHE A 214 10.33 17.56 -10.93
C PHE A 214 10.97 18.46 -11.99
N LYS A 215 11.60 19.55 -11.57
CA LYS A 215 12.40 20.36 -12.49
C LYS A 215 13.70 19.61 -12.79
N ASP A 216 13.97 19.31 -14.07
CA ASP A 216 15.26 18.76 -14.49
C ASP A 216 16.38 19.75 -14.21
N THR A 217 17.07 19.60 -13.08
CA THR A 217 18.44 20.10 -12.97
C THR A 217 19.32 19.07 -13.64
N ALA A 218 19.72 19.33 -14.88
CA ALA A 218 20.72 18.53 -15.59
C ALA A 218 21.99 18.39 -14.72
N SER A 219 22.11 17.25 -14.02
CA SER A 219 23.36 16.83 -13.41
C SER A 219 24.24 16.31 -14.54
N LYS A 220 25.09 17.20 -15.06
CA LYS A 220 26.34 16.79 -15.69
C LYS A 220 27.16 16.12 -14.59
N ASP A 221 27.76 14.98 -14.91
CA ASP A 221 28.64 14.18 -14.05
C ASP A 221 27.98 13.00 -13.30
N ALA A 222 27.31 12.10 -14.05
CA ALA A 222 27.25 10.69 -13.66
C ALA A 222 27.64 9.82 -14.86
N ASN A 223 28.79 9.16 -14.75
CA ASN A 223 29.32 8.23 -15.73
C ASN A 223 28.51 6.91 -15.66
N PRO A 224 27.86 6.45 -16.73
CA PRO A 224 27.01 5.26 -16.67
C PRO A 224 27.86 4.00 -16.57
N ILE A 225 27.88 3.37 -15.39
CA ILE A 225 28.46 2.03 -15.23
C ILE A 225 27.45 1.00 -15.77
N ARG A 226 27.97 0.23 -16.72
CA ARG A 226 27.37 -0.86 -17.47
C ARG A 226 26.84 -1.97 -16.53
N MET A 227 25.52 -2.21 -16.54
CA MET A 227 24.91 -3.37 -15.91
C MET A 227 25.03 -4.60 -16.82
N THR A 228 25.53 -5.70 -16.25
CA THR A 228 25.49 -7.03 -16.86
C THR A 228 24.25 -7.75 -16.37
N ASN A 229 23.43 -8.23 -17.31
CA ASN A 229 22.29 -9.09 -17.06
C ASN A 229 22.72 -10.35 -16.29
N LYS A 230 21.98 -10.71 -15.25
CA LYS A 230 21.96 -12.09 -14.74
C LYS A 230 20.52 -12.50 -14.47
N GLU A 231 20.20 -13.66 -15.05
CA GLU A 231 18.89 -14.29 -15.15
C GLU A 231 18.32 -14.72 -13.79
N ASP A 232 16.99 -14.67 -13.72
CA ASP A 232 16.13 -15.10 -12.62
C ASP A 232 16.40 -16.55 -12.20
N SER A 233 16.51 -16.77 -10.89
CA SER A 233 16.34 -18.09 -10.28
C SER A 233 15.17 -18.03 -9.30
N ASP A 234 14.08 -18.69 -9.67
CA ASP A 234 12.92 -18.95 -8.83
C ASP A 234 13.29 -19.92 -7.69
N ASP A 235 13.77 -19.40 -6.58
CA ASP A 235 13.80 -20.12 -5.30
C ASP A 235 12.86 -19.40 -4.33
N VAL A 236 11.65 -19.94 -4.17
CA VAL A 236 10.68 -19.48 -3.16
C VAL A 236 11.12 -20.02 -1.80
N GLU A 237 11.92 -19.24 -1.08
CA GLU A 237 12.15 -19.47 0.35
C GLU A 237 10.92 -18.98 1.12
N ALA A 238 10.42 -19.78 2.07
CA ALA A 238 9.29 -19.41 2.90
C ALA A 238 9.62 -18.14 3.69
N MET A 239 8.98 -17.02 3.33
CA MET A 239 9.15 -15.75 4.06
C MET A 239 8.61 -15.94 5.47
N LYS A 240 9.38 -15.52 6.47
CA LYS A 240 9.01 -15.63 7.89
C LYS A 240 8.42 -14.31 8.38
N ASP A 241 7.44 -14.39 9.28
CA ASP A 241 6.90 -13.25 10.00
C ASP A 241 7.94 -12.63 10.96
N CYS A 242 7.58 -11.50 11.56
CA CYS A 242 8.34 -10.80 12.60
C CYS A 242 8.81 -11.66 13.79
N ASN A 243 8.25 -12.86 13.97
CA ASN A 243 8.57 -13.81 15.04
C ASN A 243 9.26 -15.08 14.51
N GLY A 244 9.72 -15.10 13.25
CA GLY A 244 10.40 -16.24 12.65
C GLY A 244 9.49 -17.42 12.30
N ARG A 245 8.16 -17.23 12.25
CA ARG A 245 7.20 -18.26 11.85
C ARG A 245 6.90 -18.15 10.36
N ASP A 246 6.64 -19.29 9.72
CA ASP A 246 6.23 -19.32 8.31
C ASP A 246 4.97 -18.46 8.10
N ASP A 247 5.03 -17.54 7.15
CA ASP A 247 3.91 -16.69 6.78
C ASP A 247 2.84 -17.58 6.12
N LEU A 248 1.80 -17.91 6.87
CA LEU A 248 0.68 -18.73 6.38
C LEU A 248 -0.10 -17.88 5.36
N ILE A 249 0.18 -18.08 4.09
CA ILE A 249 -0.52 -17.45 2.98
C ILE A 249 -2.01 -17.87 3.03
N THR A 250 -2.87 -17.06 3.63
CA THR A 250 -4.32 -17.19 3.48
C THR A 250 -4.71 -16.56 2.15
N TYR A 251 -4.78 -17.38 1.10
CA TYR A 251 -5.40 -16.99 -0.17
C TYR A 251 -6.92 -16.89 0.00
N SER A 252 -7.45 -15.71 0.29
CA SER A 252 -8.86 -15.39 0.06
C SER A 252 -9.05 -15.05 -1.43
N GLY A 253 -9.16 -16.09 -2.27
CA GLY A 253 -9.67 -15.93 -3.63
C GLY A 253 -8.78 -16.49 -4.74
N ILE A 254 -8.76 -17.81 -4.89
CA ILE A 254 -8.37 -18.42 -6.17
C ILE A 254 -9.64 -18.51 -7.03
N ARG A 255 -9.76 -17.67 -8.07
CA ARG A 255 -10.70 -17.93 -9.16
C ARG A 255 -10.11 -19.00 -10.06
N ILE A 256 -10.47 -20.26 -9.83
CA ILE A 256 -10.21 -21.34 -10.78
C ILE A 256 -11.23 -21.20 -11.91
N GLY A 257 -10.75 -20.83 -13.10
CA GLY A 257 -11.55 -20.88 -14.31
C GLY A 257 -12.01 -22.31 -14.59
N GLY A 258 -13.33 -22.53 -14.48
CA GLY A 258 -14.03 -23.56 -15.24
C GLY A 258 -13.68 -25.03 -14.97
N VAL A 259 -13.77 -25.52 -13.73
CA VAL A 259 -14.13 -26.93 -13.49
C VAL A 259 -15.10 -27.01 -12.31
N LEU A 260 -16.35 -27.36 -12.60
CA LEU A 260 -17.40 -27.56 -11.60
C LEU A 260 -17.23 -28.94 -10.97
N GLY A 261 -16.54 -29.01 -9.83
CA GLY A 261 -16.57 -30.18 -8.94
C GLY A 261 -17.59 -29.94 -7.83
N VAL A 262 -18.76 -30.59 -7.90
CA VAL A 262 -19.74 -30.54 -6.81
C VAL A 262 -19.27 -31.49 -5.71
N PHE A 263 -18.86 -30.96 -4.56
CA PHE A 263 -18.66 -31.75 -3.35
C PHE A 263 -19.84 -31.51 -2.39
N GLY A 264 -20.55 -32.58 -2.07
CA GLY A 264 -21.64 -32.54 -1.10
C GLY A 264 -21.10 -32.56 0.34
N GLY A 265 -21.59 -31.61 1.14
CA GLY A 265 -21.65 -31.70 2.60
C GLY A 265 -20.35 -31.44 3.36
N VAL A 266 -19.99 -30.17 3.57
CA VAL A 266 -19.19 -29.75 4.74
C VAL A 266 -19.76 -28.42 5.24
N GLU A 267 -20.75 -28.47 6.14
CA GLU A 267 -21.22 -27.29 6.87
C GLU A 267 -20.30 -27.05 8.08
N ASN A 268 -19.81 -25.82 8.24
CA ASN A 268 -19.18 -25.27 9.45
C ASN A 268 -17.85 -25.89 9.93
N GLU A 269 -16.97 -26.36 9.04
CA GLU A 269 -15.60 -26.77 9.45
C GLU A 269 -14.49 -26.08 8.63
N ALA A 270 -13.36 -25.79 9.29
CA ALA A 270 -12.17 -25.25 8.66
C ALA A 270 -11.46 -26.32 7.82
N ILE A 271 -11.32 -26.07 6.52
CA ILE A 271 -10.61 -26.97 5.59
C ILE A 271 -9.18 -26.46 5.43
N ARG A 272 -8.20 -27.31 5.75
CA ARG A 272 -6.79 -27.01 5.47
C ARG A 272 -6.42 -27.52 4.09
N TRP A 273 -5.84 -26.62 3.30
CA TRP A 273 -5.36 -26.90 1.94
C TRP A 273 -3.84 -26.88 1.90
N LEU A 274 -3.26 -27.84 1.18
CA LEU A 274 -1.84 -27.88 0.84
C LEU A 274 -1.74 -28.04 -0.66
N PHE A 275 -1.17 -27.05 -1.34
CA PHE A 275 -0.92 -27.11 -2.77
C PHE A 275 0.58 -27.22 -3.04
N GLY A 276 0.94 -28.03 -4.03
CA GLY A 276 2.28 -28.09 -4.59
C GLY A 276 2.19 -28.05 -6.12
N ALA A 277 3.08 -27.29 -6.75
CA ALA A 277 3.22 -27.27 -8.20
C ALA A 277 4.54 -27.91 -8.59
N LYS A 278 4.51 -28.86 -9.54
CA LYS A 278 5.72 -29.44 -10.12
C LYS A 278 5.50 -29.72 -11.59
N ASN A 279 6.38 -29.20 -12.45
CA ASN A 279 6.33 -29.35 -13.90
C ASN A 279 4.97 -28.94 -14.52
N GLY A 280 4.42 -27.80 -14.10
CA GLY A 280 3.14 -27.28 -14.61
C GLY A 280 1.89 -28.00 -14.10
N VAL A 281 2.04 -29.02 -13.25
CA VAL A 281 0.92 -29.73 -12.62
C VAL A 281 0.73 -29.22 -11.20
N VAL A 282 -0.46 -28.69 -10.91
CA VAL A 282 -0.85 -28.29 -9.55
C VAL A 282 -1.53 -29.48 -8.88
N GLN A 283 -0.99 -29.89 -7.74
CA GLN A 283 -1.53 -30.94 -6.90
C GLN A 283 -1.99 -30.34 -5.58
N GLY A 284 -3.25 -30.58 -5.22
CA GLY A 284 -3.83 -30.15 -3.95
C GLY A 284 -4.17 -31.34 -3.07
N LEU A 285 -3.71 -31.32 -1.82
CA LEU A 285 -4.20 -32.14 -0.73
C LEU A 285 -5.12 -31.28 0.14
N PHE A 286 -6.26 -31.83 0.53
CA PHE A 286 -7.11 -31.21 1.54
C PHE A 286 -7.38 -32.19 2.66
N LYS A 287 -7.50 -31.64 3.88
CA LYS A 287 -7.88 -32.39 5.07
C LYS A 287 -8.83 -31.53 5.91
N ALA A 288 -10.00 -32.08 6.20
CA ALA A 288 -10.87 -31.56 7.25
C ALA A 288 -10.25 -31.92 8.61
N GLU A 289 -10.31 -31.03 9.61
CA GLU A 289 -9.64 -31.21 10.91
C GLU A 289 -10.06 -32.50 11.64
N ASN A 290 -11.23 -33.05 11.32
CA ASN A 290 -11.75 -34.30 11.89
C ASN A 290 -11.54 -35.56 11.01
N GLY A 291 -10.80 -35.47 9.91
CA GLY A 291 -10.44 -36.61 9.06
C GLY A 291 -11.55 -37.14 8.14
N VAL A 292 -12.67 -36.43 8.05
CA VAL A 292 -13.89 -36.87 7.32
C VAL A 292 -13.71 -36.84 5.80
N ALA A 293 -12.78 -36.05 5.27
CA ALA A 293 -12.48 -36.05 3.83
C ALA A 293 -10.99 -35.84 3.57
N GLN A 294 -10.43 -36.69 2.70
CA GLN A 294 -9.09 -36.59 2.13
C GLN A 294 -9.20 -36.87 0.63
N GLY A 295 -8.58 -36.03 -0.20
CA GLY A 295 -8.59 -36.19 -1.64
C GLY A 295 -7.41 -35.49 -2.31
N LEU A 296 -7.12 -35.90 -3.54
CA LEU A 296 -6.08 -35.33 -4.39
C LEU A 296 -6.74 -34.59 -5.56
N LEU A 297 -6.51 -33.29 -5.68
CA LEU A 297 -6.89 -32.54 -6.88
C LEU A 297 -5.67 -32.48 -7.80
N GLN A 298 -5.79 -32.98 -9.02
CA GLN A 298 -4.78 -32.82 -10.07
C GLN A 298 -5.40 -31.99 -11.20
N SER A 299 -4.83 -30.82 -11.50
CA SER A 299 -5.10 -30.13 -12.76
C SER A 299 -3.88 -30.20 -13.67
N LEU A 300 -4.11 -30.64 -14.90
CA LEU A 300 -3.15 -30.55 -16.00
C LEU A 300 -3.51 -29.30 -16.79
N TRP A 301 -2.62 -28.31 -16.77
CA TRP A 301 -2.67 -27.23 -17.76
C TRP A 301 -1.90 -27.72 -18.99
N THR A 302 -2.57 -27.90 -20.13
CA THR A 302 -1.94 -28.06 -21.45
C THR A 302 -1.66 -26.70 -22.07
#